data_AF-A0A914ZX43-F1
#
_entry.id   AF-A0A914ZX43-F1
#
_cell.length_a   1.000
_cell.length_b   1.000
_cell.length_c   1.000
_cell.angle_alpha   90.00
_cell.angle_beta   90.00
_cell.angle_gamma   90.00
#
_symmetry.space_group_name_H-M   'P 1'
#
loop_
_entity.id
_entity.type
_entity.pdbx_description
1 polymer ?
#
loop_
_entity_poly.entity_id
_entity_poly.type
_entity_poly.pdbx_seq_one_letter_code
_entity_poly.pdbx_strand_id
1 'polypeptide(L)'
;MWTWELLNAAFDYVGYQLCHVHQNAHRLKVEADTGEDSSECSCSCSNSDSEESSLEERMKGGDNGKEKVEQELVTIENEIKWLRETLKNLLLSIVRKFIVKLTQHVAMRDSKKTSIDANSYVYIVDRFSGFLMKNWKYIFEFKVALEEELCKSHPVDAQVIGTYEKFLALKS
;
A
#
# COMPACT_ATOMS: atom_id res chain seq x y z
N MET A 1 -25.89 0.39 4.82
CA MET A 1 -25.22 1.35 3.91
C MET A 1 -23.92 1.85 4.52
N TRP A 2 -23.96 2.41 5.74
CA TRP A 2 -22.78 2.91 6.47
C TRP A 2 -21.62 1.92 6.64
N THR A 3 -21.88 0.62 6.83
CA THR A 3 -20.83 -0.40 7.02
C THR A 3 -19.94 -0.57 5.79
N TRP A 4 -20.53 -0.47 4.59
CA TRP A 4 -19.78 -0.55 3.33
C TRP A 4 -18.93 0.70 3.10
N GLU A 5 -19.48 1.88 3.39
CA GLU A 5 -18.74 3.14 3.30
C GLU A 5 -17.58 3.16 4.29
N LEU A 6 -17.82 2.73 5.54
CA LEU A 6 -16.79 2.62 6.56
C LEU A 6 -15.67 1.66 6.14
N LEU A 7 -16.01 0.49 5.58
CA LEU A 7 -15.02 -0.46 5.09
C LEU A 7 -14.14 0.18 4.02
N ASN A 8 -14.74 0.86 3.05
CA ASN A 8 -14.01 1.50 1.98
C ASN A 8 -13.18 2.67 2.48
N ALA A 9 -13.72 3.51 3.36
CA ALA A 9 -13.00 4.63 3.94
C ALA A 9 -11.79 4.15 4.75
N ALA A 10 -11.93 3.07 5.52
CA ALA A 10 -10.83 2.47 6.27
C ALA A 10 -9.74 1.92 5.33
N PHE A 11 -10.13 1.23 4.25
CA PHE A 11 -9.18 0.71 3.27
C PHE A 11 -8.47 1.83 2.50
N ASP A 12 -9.23 2.84 2.05
CA ASP A 12 -8.71 4.02 1.36
C ASP A 12 -7.75 4.80 2.26
N TYR A 13 -8.02 4.91 3.57
CA TYR A 13 -7.15 5.58 4.52
C TYR A 13 -5.77 4.93 4.61
N VAL A 14 -5.70 3.60 4.67
CA VAL A 14 -4.42 2.86 4.69
C VAL A 14 -3.68 3.04 3.36
N GLY A 15 -4.40 2.97 2.23
CA GLY A 15 -3.81 3.23 0.91
C GLY A 15 -3.31 4.66 0.75
N TYR A 16 -4.04 5.64 1.29
CA TYR A 16 -3.65 7.05 1.32
C TYR A 16 -2.38 7.24 2.15
N GLN A 17 -2.31 6.65 3.36
CA GLN A 17 -1.13 6.73 4.21
C GLN A 17 0.10 6.15 3.51
N LEU A 18 -0.04 5.00 2.85
CA LEU A 18 1.05 4.41 2.06
C LEU A 18 1.54 5.34 0.96
N CYS A 19 0.62 5.96 0.21
CA CYS A 19 0.97 6.92 -0.85
C CYS A 19 1.65 8.17 -0.29
N HIS A 20 1.13 8.70 0.81
CA HIS A 20 1.68 9.88 1.47
C HIS A 20 3.11 9.64 2.00
N VAL A 21 3.34 8.50 2.66
CA VAL A 21 4.67 8.13 3.15
C VAL A 21 5.66 7.92 1.99
N HIS A 22 5.23 7.31 0.88
CA HIS A 22 6.04 7.22 -0.35
C HIS A 22 6.44 8.58 -0.91
N GLN A 23 5.51 9.55 -0.93
CA GLN A 23 5.80 10.91 -1.40
C GLN A 23 6.80 11.62 -0.49
N ASN A 24 6.69 11.43 0.83
CA ASN A 24 7.65 11.98 1.79
C ASN A 24 9.04 11.37 1.61
N ALA A 25 9.14 10.04 1.41
CA ALA A 25 10.39 9.35 1.12
C ALA A 25 11.06 9.92 -0.15
N HIS A 26 10.27 10.08 -1.22
CA HIS A 26 10.76 10.64 -2.47
C HIS A 26 11.23 12.09 -2.30
N ARG A 27 10.49 12.92 -1.55
CA ARG A 27 10.87 14.31 -1.29
C ARG A 27 12.20 14.38 -0.52
N LEU A 28 12.34 13.62 0.56
CA LEU A 28 13.57 13.58 1.35
C LEU A 28 14.78 13.12 0.54
N LYS A 29 14.59 12.15 -0.36
CA LYS A 29 15.64 11.69 -1.26
C LYS A 29 16.10 12.77 -2.24
N VAL A 30 15.15 13.49 -2.86
CA VAL A 30 15.48 14.61 -3.76
C VAL A 30 16.18 15.76 -3.02
N GLU A 31 15.73 16.06 -1.80
CA GLU A 31 16.36 17.10 -0.95
C GLU A 31 17.78 16.70 -0.54
N ALA A 32 18.03 15.42 -0.27
CA ALA A 32 19.37 14.90 -0.01
C ALA A 32 20.29 15.02 -1.24
N ASP A 33 19.82 14.60 -2.42
CA ASP A 33 20.59 14.65 -3.68
C ASP A 33 20.89 16.11 -4.11
N THR A 34 19.94 17.03 -3.94
CA THR A 34 20.12 18.45 -4.32
C THR A 34 21.05 19.20 -3.34
N GLY A 35 21.14 18.73 -2.09
CA GLY A 35 22.08 19.25 -1.10
C GLY A 35 23.54 18.98 -1.44
N GLU A 36 23.83 17.97 -2.25
CA GLU A 36 25.19 17.62 -2.67
C GLU A 36 25.72 18.54 -3.78
N ASP A 37 24.89 18.92 -4.75
CA ASP A 37 25.30 19.77 -5.89
C ASP A 37 25.60 21.24 -5.51
N SER A 38 25.12 21.71 -4.36
CA SER A 38 25.37 23.08 -3.88
C SER A 38 26.68 23.25 -3.09
N SER A 39 27.37 22.14 -2.78
CA SER A 39 28.64 22.15 -2.03
C SER A 39 29.89 22.18 -2.93
N GLU A 40 29.76 22.03 -4.25
CA GLU A 40 30.88 22.06 -5.21
C GLU A 40 30.91 23.35 -6.06
N CYS A 41 30.81 24.53 -5.43
CA CYS A 41 31.29 25.74 -6.11
C CYS A 41 31.65 26.85 -5.13
N SER A 42 32.74 26.64 -4.38
CA SER A 42 33.50 27.76 -3.85
C SER A 42 34.99 27.51 -4.03
N CYS A 43 35.63 28.49 -4.67
CA CYS A 43 37.07 28.75 -4.70
C CYS A 43 37.86 28.20 -5.90
N SER A 44 37.98 29.04 -6.93
CA SER A 44 39.31 29.46 -7.39
C SER A 44 39.26 30.77 -8.17
N CYS A 45 39.42 31.89 -7.44
CA CYS A 45 39.97 33.12 -7.98
C CYS A 45 40.88 33.78 -6.92
N SER A 46 42.19 33.67 -7.18
CA SER A 46 43.22 34.71 -7.01
C SER A 46 43.83 35.00 -5.64
N ASN A 47 45.13 34.70 -5.57
CA ASN A 47 46.22 35.18 -4.71
C ASN A 47 46.00 36.51 -3.97
N SER A 48 46.27 36.51 -2.66
CA SER A 48 47.15 37.49 -2.00
C SER A 48 47.53 37.00 -0.60
N ASP A 49 48.84 37.06 -0.32
CA ASP A 49 49.49 36.82 0.97
C ASP A 49 48.90 37.70 2.09
N SER A 50 48.69 37.13 3.28
CA SER A 50 48.92 37.78 4.60
C SER A 50 48.52 36.86 5.78
N GLU A 51 49.54 36.46 6.54
CA GLU A 51 49.65 36.40 8.02
C GLU A 51 48.45 35.87 8.87
N GLU A 52 48.69 34.68 9.44
CA GLU A 52 48.41 34.18 10.80
C GLU A 52 47.40 34.93 11.71
N SER A 53 46.24 34.31 11.97
CA SER A 53 45.54 34.35 13.28
C SER A 53 44.42 33.29 13.36
N SER A 54 44.67 32.25 14.16
CA SER A 54 43.70 31.49 14.97
C SER A 54 42.25 31.32 14.44
N LEU A 55 42.00 30.25 13.68
CA LEU A 55 40.66 29.77 13.33
C LEU A 55 40.58 28.25 13.47
N GLU A 56 40.78 27.74 14.69
CA GLU A 56 40.44 26.35 15.04
C GLU A 56 39.10 26.31 15.77
N GLU A 57 38.00 26.57 15.06
CA GLU A 57 36.67 26.12 15.53
C GLU A 57 35.64 26.13 14.41
N ARG A 58 35.90 25.41 13.30
CA ARG A 58 34.89 25.31 12.24
C ARG A 58 34.98 24.07 11.36
N MET A 59 35.15 22.88 11.95
CA MET A 59 34.95 21.61 11.24
C MET A 59 34.35 20.54 12.15
N LYS A 60 33.04 20.64 12.45
CA LYS A 60 32.31 19.51 13.05
C LYS A 60 30.78 19.57 12.81
N GLY A 61 30.36 20.00 11.62
CA GLY A 61 28.93 20.19 11.32
C GLY A 61 28.37 19.40 10.12
N GLY A 62 29.21 18.84 9.25
CA GLY A 62 28.76 18.28 7.97
C GLY A 62 28.25 16.84 8.01
N ASP A 63 28.77 16.02 8.93
CA ASP A 63 28.54 14.56 8.93
C ASP A 63 27.22 14.15 9.61
N ASN A 64 26.87 14.86 10.69
CA ASN A 64 25.69 14.56 11.52
C ASN A 64 24.35 14.79 10.80
N GLY A 65 24.35 15.59 9.73
CA GLY A 65 23.16 15.86 8.91
C GLY A 65 22.85 14.74 7.93
N LYS A 66 23.87 14.17 7.28
CA LYS A 66 23.71 13.05 6.33
C LYS A 66 23.31 11.76 7.06
N GLU A 67 23.95 11.48 8.20
CA GLU A 67 23.60 10.31 9.02
C GLU A 67 22.15 10.37 9.51
N LYS A 68 21.67 11.56 9.87
CA LYS A 68 20.27 11.77 10.31
C LYS A 68 19.27 11.53 9.17
N VAL A 69 19.54 12.04 7.96
CA VAL A 69 18.66 11.84 6.79
C VAL A 69 18.60 10.36 6.40
N GLU A 70 19.74 9.66 6.44
CA GLU A 70 19.79 8.23 6.15
C GLU A 70 18.99 7.42 7.18
N GLN A 71 19.11 7.73 8.48
CA GLN A 71 18.29 7.09 9.52
C GLN A 71 16.79 7.37 9.36
N GLU A 72 16.42 8.59 8.95
CA GLU A 72 15.03 8.95 8.65
C GLU A 72 14.50 8.18 7.43
N LEU A 73 15.29 8.03 6.37
CA LEU A 73 14.91 7.23 5.19
C LEU A 73 14.72 5.76 5.55
N VAL A 74 15.62 5.15 6.33
CA VAL A 74 15.47 3.76 6.81
C VAL A 74 14.19 3.60 7.63
N THR A 75 13.86 4.59 8.46
CA THR A 75 12.61 4.57 9.26
C THR A 75 11.37 4.62 8.36
N ILE A 76 11.38 5.49 7.36
CA ILE A 76 10.30 5.65 6.39
C ILE A 76 10.14 4.40 5.51
N GLU A 77 11.23 3.77 5.07
CA GLU A 77 11.19 2.52 4.30
C GLU A 77 10.57 1.38 5.11
N ASN A 78 10.91 1.28 6.41
CA ASN A 78 10.29 0.33 7.31
C ASN A 78 8.79 0.60 7.49
N GLU A 79 8.38 1.87 7.59
CA GLU A 79 6.97 2.26 7.66
C GLU A 79 6.22 1.89 6.36
N ILE A 80 6.81 2.16 5.19
CA ILE A 80 6.25 1.77 3.88
C ILE A 80 6.03 0.26 3.83
N LYS A 81 7.04 -0.52 4.23
CA LYS A 81 6.97 -1.99 4.24
C LYS A 81 5.85 -2.47 5.16
N TRP A 82 5.74 -1.89 6.35
CA TRP A 82 4.70 -2.23 7.31
C TRP A 82 3.29 -1.85 6.81
N LEU A 83 3.10 -0.65 6.24
CA LEU A 83 1.84 -0.19 5.68
C LEU A 83 1.41 -1.05 4.49
N ARG A 84 2.35 -1.41 3.62
CA ARG A 84 2.09 -2.28 2.47
C ARG A 84 1.63 -3.67 2.91
N GLU A 85 2.29 -4.26 3.90
CA GLU A 85 1.89 -5.56 4.45
C GLU A 85 0.53 -5.47 5.18
N THR A 86 0.27 -4.37 5.88
CA THR A 86 -1.03 -4.10 6.52
C THR A 86 -2.15 -4.01 5.48
N LEU A 87 -1.92 -3.28 4.38
CA LEU A 87 -2.88 -3.14 3.29
C LEU A 87 -3.17 -4.48 2.62
N LYS A 88 -2.13 -5.27 2.34
CA LYS A 88 -2.24 -6.64 1.83
C LYS A 88 -3.05 -7.51 2.77
N ASN A 89 -2.75 -7.54 4.06
CA ASN A 89 -3.47 -8.38 5.03
C ASN A 89 -4.92 -7.96 5.20
N LEU A 90 -5.20 -6.66 5.17
CA LEU A 90 -6.56 -6.13 5.18
C LEU A 90 -7.32 -6.59 3.93
N LEU A 91 -6.70 -6.50 2.75
CA LEU A 91 -7.29 -6.94 1.50
C LEU A 91 -7.63 -8.43 1.53
N LEU A 92 -6.68 -9.28 1.93
CA LEU A 92 -6.89 -10.73 2.04
C LEU A 92 -8.00 -11.07 3.05
N SER A 93 -8.04 -10.38 4.19
CA SER A 93 -9.09 -10.56 5.21
C SER A 93 -10.48 -10.22 4.68
N ILE A 94 -10.60 -9.12 3.93
CA ILE A 94 -11.86 -8.71 3.30
C ILE A 94 -12.31 -9.76 2.28
N VAL A 95 -11.43 -10.16 1.37
CA VAL A 95 -11.71 -11.17 0.34
C VAL A 95 -12.11 -12.50 0.97
N ARG A 96 -11.38 -12.97 1.98
CA ARG A 96 -11.71 -14.19 2.74
C ARG A 96 -13.11 -14.13 3.36
N LYS A 97 -13.47 -13.00 3.97
CA LYS A 97 -14.82 -12.82 4.56
C LYS A 97 -15.92 -12.86 3.50
N PHE A 98 -15.69 -12.29 2.33
CA PHE A 98 -16.63 -12.37 1.20
C PHE A 98 -16.80 -13.81 0.72
N ILE A 99 -15.69 -14.54 0.51
CA ILE A 99 -15.71 -15.96 0.12
C ILE A 99 -16.53 -16.78 1.10
N VAL A 100 -16.21 -16.70 2.40
CA VAL A 100 -16.90 -17.46 3.45
C VAL A 100 -18.41 -17.16 3.44
N LYS A 101 -18.79 -15.89 3.28
CA LYS A 101 -20.20 -15.50 3.24
C LYS A 101 -20.91 -16.01 2.00
N LEU A 102 -20.29 -15.91 0.84
CA LEU A 102 -20.88 -16.39 -0.42
C LEU A 102 -21.02 -17.92 -0.40
N THR A 103 -19.99 -18.66 0.03
CA THR A 103 -20.06 -20.12 0.21
C THR A 103 -21.14 -20.52 1.22
N GLN A 104 -21.28 -19.79 2.34
CA GLN A 104 -22.35 -20.03 3.32
C GLN A 104 -23.74 -19.87 2.67
N HIS A 105 -23.94 -18.83 1.86
CA HIS A 105 -25.21 -18.63 1.15
C HIS A 105 -25.49 -19.75 0.15
N VAL A 106 -24.49 -20.21 -0.61
CA VAL A 106 -24.66 -21.32 -1.56
C VAL A 106 -25.00 -22.62 -0.83
N ALA A 107 -24.26 -22.98 0.22
CA ALA A 107 -24.52 -24.18 1.02
C ALA A 107 -25.91 -24.15 1.69
N MET A 108 -26.39 -22.98 2.11
CA MET A 108 -27.76 -22.81 2.62
C MET A 108 -28.83 -23.03 1.55
N ARG A 109 -28.52 -22.70 0.28
CA ARG A 109 -29.43 -22.88 -0.86
C ARG A 109 -29.61 -24.35 -1.17
N ASP A 110 -28.50 -25.08 -1.13
CA ASP A 110 -28.47 -26.51 -1.45
C ASP A 110 -29.07 -27.37 -0.33
N SER A 111 -28.92 -26.93 0.94
CA SER A 111 -29.39 -27.68 2.12
C SER A 111 -30.86 -27.43 2.51
N LYS A 112 -31.50 -26.36 2.02
CA LYS A 112 -32.90 -26.06 2.34
C LYS A 112 -33.68 -25.59 1.12
N LYS A 113 -34.85 -26.20 0.89
CA LYS A 113 -35.97 -25.67 0.06
C LYS A 113 -36.54 -24.36 0.65
N THR A 114 -35.69 -23.39 0.94
CA THR A 114 -36.10 -22.06 1.36
C THR A 114 -35.57 -21.12 0.31
N SER A 115 -36.43 -20.23 -0.17
CA SER A 115 -35.99 -19.06 -0.91
C SER A 115 -35.03 -18.29 0.00
N ILE A 116 -33.73 -18.58 -0.10
CA ILE A 116 -32.73 -17.61 0.28
C ILE A 116 -33.20 -16.32 -0.36
N ASP A 117 -33.29 -15.27 0.45
CA ASP A 117 -33.60 -13.94 -0.04
C ASP A 117 -32.56 -13.63 -1.11
N ALA A 118 -32.93 -13.85 -2.38
CA ALA A 118 -32.04 -13.73 -3.53
C ALA A 118 -31.41 -12.34 -3.55
N ASN A 119 -32.12 -11.37 -2.96
CA ASN A 119 -31.68 -10.00 -2.73
C ASN A 119 -30.44 -9.92 -1.83
N SER A 120 -30.33 -10.72 -0.76
CA SER A 120 -29.14 -10.75 0.09
C SER A 120 -27.92 -11.34 -0.61
N TYR A 121 -28.12 -12.37 -1.44
CA TYR A 121 -27.02 -12.95 -2.22
C TYR A 121 -26.51 -11.98 -3.29
N VAL A 122 -27.43 -11.43 -4.09
CA VAL A 122 -27.12 -10.40 -5.10
C VAL A 122 -26.41 -9.22 -4.45
N TYR A 123 -26.89 -8.74 -3.31
CA TYR A 123 -26.24 -7.66 -2.58
C TYR A 123 -24.78 -7.97 -2.23
N ILE A 124 -24.47 -9.17 -1.71
CA ILE A 124 -23.09 -9.53 -1.33
C ILE A 124 -22.21 -9.67 -2.58
N VAL A 125 -22.72 -10.26 -3.66
CA VAL A 125 -21.99 -10.40 -4.94
C VAL A 125 -21.68 -9.03 -5.54
N ASP A 126 -22.63 -8.10 -5.53
CA ASP A 126 -22.45 -6.75 -6.06
C ASP A 126 -21.42 -5.96 -5.23
N ARG A 127 -21.44 -6.12 -3.90
CA ARG A 127 -20.45 -5.49 -3.01
C ARG A 127 -19.07 -6.09 -3.20
N PHE A 128 -18.97 -7.40 -3.40
CA PHE A 128 -17.70 -8.05 -3.70
C PHE A 128 -17.13 -7.55 -5.03
N SER A 129 -17.94 -7.55 -6.08
CA SER A 129 -17.55 -7.04 -7.40
C SER A 129 -17.14 -5.56 -7.35
N GLY A 130 -17.94 -4.73 -6.66
CA GLY A 130 -17.63 -3.33 -6.45
C GLY A 130 -16.34 -3.09 -5.65
N PHE A 131 -16.04 -3.96 -4.68
CA PHE A 131 -14.79 -3.92 -3.92
C PHE A 131 -13.58 -4.14 -4.83
N LEU A 132 -13.62 -5.19 -5.65
CA LEU A 132 -12.56 -5.56 -6.58
C LEU A 132 -12.33 -4.43 -7.60
N MET A 133 -13.42 -3.90 -8.18
CA MET A 133 -13.36 -2.81 -9.16
C MET A 133 -12.78 -1.52 -8.57
N LYS A 134 -13.20 -1.13 -7.36
CA LYS A 134 -12.69 0.08 -6.72
C LYS A 134 -11.20 -0.04 -6.38
N ASN A 135 -10.78 -1.20 -5.88
CA ASN A 135 -9.42 -1.41 -5.35
C ASN A 135 -8.51 -2.13 -6.34
N TRP A 136 -8.81 -2.04 -7.65
CA TRP A 136 -8.17 -2.83 -8.69
C TRP A 136 -6.63 -2.78 -8.65
N LYS A 137 -6.05 -1.61 -8.37
CA LYS A 137 -4.59 -1.42 -8.28
C LYS A 137 -3.96 -2.40 -7.30
N TYR A 138 -4.52 -2.49 -6.09
CA TYR A 138 -4.03 -3.36 -5.02
C TYR A 138 -4.38 -4.83 -5.27
N ILE A 139 -5.51 -5.11 -5.94
CA ILE A 139 -5.85 -6.48 -6.36
C ILE A 139 -4.79 -7.03 -7.33
N PHE A 140 -4.34 -6.22 -8.29
CA PHE A 140 -3.27 -6.65 -9.19
C PHE A 140 -1.91 -6.68 -8.52
N GLU A 141 -1.62 -5.73 -7.63
CA GLU A 141 -0.36 -5.72 -6.88
C GLU A 141 -0.19 -6.98 -6.02
N PHE A 142 -1.26 -7.41 -5.35
CA PHE A 142 -1.24 -8.57 -4.45
C PHE A 142 -1.86 -9.82 -5.08
N LYS A 143 -1.90 -9.91 -6.42
CA LYS A 143 -2.54 -11.00 -7.17
C LYS A 143 -2.10 -12.38 -6.68
N VAL A 144 -0.79 -12.62 -6.57
CA VAL A 144 -0.24 -13.92 -6.15
C VAL A 144 -0.74 -14.32 -4.76
N ALA A 145 -0.71 -13.38 -3.82
CA ALA A 145 -1.20 -13.62 -2.46
C ALA A 145 -2.72 -13.87 -2.42
N LEU A 146 -3.47 -13.18 -3.28
CA LEU A 146 -4.91 -13.38 -3.44
C LEU A 146 -5.23 -14.74 -4.05
N GLU A 147 -4.53 -15.15 -5.11
CA GLU A 147 -4.68 -16.46 -5.75
C GLU A 147 -4.38 -17.59 -4.77
N GLU A 148 -3.30 -17.47 -4.00
CA GLU A 148 -3.01 -18.44 -2.93
C GLU A 148 -4.14 -18.52 -1.90
N GLU A 149 -4.66 -17.37 -1.47
CA GLU A 149 -5.74 -17.31 -0.49
C GLU A 149 -7.05 -17.90 -1.02
N LEU A 150 -7.38 -17.58 -2.28
CA LEU A 150 -8.54 -18.09 -3.00
C LEU A 150 -8.42 -19.61 -3.21
N CYS A 151 -7.25 -20.11 -3.57
CA CYS A 151 -7.00 -21.54 -3.79
C CYS A 151 -6.97 -22.36 -2.48
N LYS A 152 -6.52 -21.76 -1.36
CA LYS A 152 -6.49 -22.42 -0.04
C LYS A 152 -7.90 -22.66 0.54
N SER A 153 -8.88 -21.84 0.16
CA SER A 153 -10.25 -21.96 0.66
C SER A 153 -11.02 -23.06 -0.08
N HIS A 154 -11.02 -24.30 0.41
CA HIS A 154 -11.91 -25.35 -0.10
C HIS A 154 -13.33 -25.25 0.52
N PRO A 155 -14.43 -25.40 -0.24
CA PRO A 155 -14.60 -25.09 -1.66
C PRO A 155 -15.02 -23.61 -1.80
N VAL A 156 -14.17 -22.77 -2.41
CA VAL A 156 -14.64 -21.49 -2.94
C VAL A 156 -15.66 -21.83 -4.01
N ASP A 157 -16.86 -21.30 -3.85
CA ASP A 157 -17.92 -21.46 -4.84
C ASP A 157 -17.46 -20.99 -6.22
N ALA A 158 -17.80 -21.74 -7.26
CA ALA A 158 -17.37 -21.49 -8.63
C ALA A 158 -17.80 -20.09 -9.15
N GLN A 159 -18.86 -19.50 -8.60
CA GLN A 159 -19.30 -18.15 -8.94
C GLN A 159 -18.39 -17.07 -8.35
N VAL A 160 -17.78 -17.32 -7.18
CA VAL A 160 -16.82 -16.40 -6.55
C VAL A 160 -15.51 -16.41 -7.31
N ILE A 161 -15.01 -17.60 -7.67
CA ILE A 161 -13.85 -17.77 -8.55
C ILE A 161 -14.15 -17.10 -9.90
N GLY A 162 -15.30 -17.39 -10.51
CA GLY A 162 -15.67 -16.81 -11.80
C GLY A 162 -15.78 -15.27 -11.77
N THR A 163 -16.21 -14.67 -10.66
CA THR A 163 -16.21 -13.20 -10.51
C THR A 163 -14.79 -12.64 -10.46
N TYR A 164 -13.90 -13.30 -9.72
CA TYR A 164 -12.49 -12.92 -9.64
C TYR A 164 -11.75 -13.11 -10.98
N GLU A 165 -11.98 -14.22 -11.68
CA GLU A 165 -11.41 -14.50 -13.00
C GLU A 165 -11.89 -13.51 -14.06
N LYS A 166 -13.19 -13.20 -14.09
CA LYS A 166 -13.75 -12.15 -14.97
C LYS A 166 -13.07 -10.80 -14.70
N PHE A 167 -12.81 -10.49 -13.44
CA PHE A 167 -12.11 -9.27 -13.07
C PHE A 167 -10.64 -9.27 -13.54
N LEU A 168 -9.92 -10.39 -13.38
CA LEU A 168 -8.56 -10.52 -13.91
C LEU A 168 -8.50 -10.38 -15.44
N ALA A 169 -9.51 -10.90 -16.14
CA ALA A 169 -9.61 -10.81 -17.59
C ALA A 169 -9.77 -9.37 -18.12
N LEU A 170 -10.21 -8.40 -17.30
CA LEU A 170 -10.36 -6.99 -17.69
C LEU A 170 -9.02 -6.27 -17.96
N LYS A 171 -7.89 -6.86 -17.56
CA LYS A 171 -6.54 -6.31 -17.77
C LYS A 171 -5.71 -7.14 -18.77
N SER A 172 -6.24 -8.28 -19.23
CA SER A 172 -5.54 -9.16 -20.18
C SER A 172 -5.59 -8.64 -21.60
#